data_AF-A0A554GMZ1-F1
#
_entry.id   AF-A0A554GMZ1-F1
#
_cell.length_a   1.000
_cell.length_b   1.000
_cell.length_c   1.000
_cell.angle_alpha   90.00
_cell.angle_beta   90.00
_cell.angle_gamma   90.00
#
_symmetry.space_group_name_H-M   'P 1'
#
loop_
_entity.id
_entity.type
_entity.pdbx_description
1 polymer ?
#
loop_
_entity_poly.entity_id
_entity_poly.type
_entity_poly.pdbx_seq_one_letter_code
_entity_poly.pdbx_strand_id
1 'polypeptide(L)'
;MPSQPSSSPEPSSSFLTDVSRFLGAFRWAFMPLGLLALVAVGVHAAADTLDDRLLTGVDRLDSAFDAWVGQSSSTAFLVDWVSLETRTRLARALALVWELAADLLLALPALGYREVAAPRPAEAWRRLEVSSEASSWKALLRRCLRRPTPMRWVRPLATAGVVVAGACTVARLVQGTVYLSWRPLFGDTAADLSARGLAVAALCGVSVSLGWRAVLRNLQHADAACEAVGPRRAWTRGLVGCLLVAPLGFAAAWDAAPVLSFLR
;
A
#
# COMPACT_ATOMS: atom_id res chain seq x y z
N MET A 1 -41.42 -28.48 36.83
CA MET A 1 -41.54 -27.82 35.51
C MET A 1 -40.77 -26.52 35.57
N PRO A 2 -39.73 -26.31 34.75
CA PRO A 2 -39.00 -25.04 34.76
C PRO A 2 -39.78 -23.99 33.96
N SER A 3 -40.00 -22.84 34.60
CA SER A 3 -40.69 -21.67 34.10
C SER A 3 -39.88 -20.94 33.02
N GLN A 4 -40.50 -20.66 31.87
CA GLN A 4 -39.96 -19.73 30.87
C GLN A 4 -39.95 -18.30 31.45
N PRO A 5 -38.88 -17.51 31.27
CA PRO A 5 -38.93 -16.08 31.56
C PRO A 5 -39.73 -15.36 30.46
N SER A 6 -40.69 -14.58 30.92
CA SER A 6 -41.57 -13.70 30.16
C SER A 6 -40.80 -12.70 29.28
N SER A 7 -41.20 -12.62 28.01
CA SER A 7 -40.71 -11.65 27.03
C SER A 7 -41.17 -10.23 27.39
N SER A 8 -40.24 -9.39 27.81
CA SER A 8 -40.42 -7.93 27.85
C SER A 8 -40.45 -7.36 26.43
N PRO A 9 -41.23 -6.29 26.15
CA PRO A 9 -41.32 -5.69 24.82
C PRO A 9 -40.02 -4.97 24.45
N GLU A 10 -39.48 -5.25 23.27
CA GLU A 10 -38.25 -4.63 22.74
C GLU A 10 -38.41 -3.11 22.54
N PRO A 11 -37.46 -2.28 22.99
CA PRO A 11 -37.45 -0.87 22.65
C PRO A 11 -36.61 -0.62 21.37
N SER A 12 -37.21 0.05 20.39
CA SER A 12 -36.59 0.95 19.39
C SER A 12 -35.22 0.56 18.77
N SER A 13 -34.97 -0.73 18.52
CA SER A 13 -33.71 -1.24 17.97
C SER A 13 -33.63 -1.20 16.43
N SER A 14 -34.72 -0.88 15.71
CA SER A 14 -34.77 -1.04 14.25
C SER A 14 -33.87 -0.05 13.50
N PHE A 15 -33.94 1.25 13.81
CA PHE A 15 -33.17 2.27 13.09
C PHE A 15 -31.65 2.11 13.24
N LEU A 16 -31.16 1.87 14.46
CA LEU A 16 -29.73 1.64 14.69
C LEU A 16 -29.24 0.35 14.03
N THR A 17 -30.08 -0.69 14.01
CA THR A 17 -29.78 -1.95 13.33
C THR A 17 -29.77 -1.78 11.81
N ASP A 18 -30.69 -0.97 11.26
CA ASP A 18 -30.77 -0.69 9.83
C ASP A 18 -29.63 0.22 9.37
N VAL A 19 -29.25 1.24 10.17
CA VAL A 19 -28.04 2.05 9.94
C VAL A 19 -26.78 1.20 10.04
N SER A 20 -26.69 0.30 11.04
CA SER A 20 -25.56 -0.64 11.17
C SER A 20 -25.47 -1.59 9.98
N ARG A 21 -26.61 -2.12 9.51
CA ARG A 21 -26.70 -3.00 8.34
C ARG A 21 -26.35 -2.25 7.05
N PHE A 22 -26.81 -1.02 6.89
CA PHE A 22 -26.48 -0.14 5.78
C PHE A 22 -24.98 0.20 5.76
N LEU A 23 -24.42 0.65 6.89
CA LEU A 23 -22.98 0.90 7.05
C LEU A 23 -22.16 -0.38 6.82
N GLY A 24 -22.66 -1.53 7.25
CA GLY A 24 -22.06 -2.83 6.99
C GLY A 24 -22.03 -3.18 5.50
N ALA A 25 -23.13 -2.93 4.78
CA ALA A 25 -23.23 -3.14 3.33
C ALA A 25 -22.33 -2.17 2.55
N PHE A 26 -22.29 -0.90 2.96
CA PHE A 26 -21.45 0.13 2.37
C PHE A 26 -19.96 -0.16 2.58
N ARG A 27 -19.58 -0.57 3.79
CA ARG A 27 -18.20 -0.91 4.15
C ARG A 27 -17.61 -2.04 3.27
N TRP A 28 -18.42 -3.01 2.87
CA TRP A 28 -17.96 -4.11 2.02
C TRP A 28 -17.45 -3.64 0.64
N ALA A 29 -18.04 -2.58 0.07
CA ALA A 29 -17.58 -1.99 -1.20
C ALA A 29 -16.44 -0.98 -0.98
N PHE A 30 -16.55 -0.14 0.05
CA PHE A 30 -15.59 0.94 0.29
C PHE A 30 -14.24 0.47 0.82
N MET A 31 -14.20 -0.60 1.61
CA MET A 31 -12.94 -1.14 2.13
C MET A 31 -11.98 -1.63 1.02
N PRO A 32 -12.36 -2.55 0.11
CA PRO A 32 -11.46 -2.99 -0.94
C PRO A 32 -11.06 -1.85 -1.88
N LEU A 33 -11.98 -0.93 -2.18
CA LEU A 33 -11.69 0.26 -3.00
C LEU A 33 -10.73 1.22 -2.28
N GLY A 34 -10.90 1.46 -0.99
CA GLY A 34 -10.01 2.31 -0.20
C GLY A 34 -8.62 1.70 -0.05
N LEU A 35 -8.52 0.38 0.13
CA LEU A 35 -7.24 -0.33 0.14
C LEU A 35 -6.55 -0.26 -1.22
N LEU A 36 -7.29 -0.48 -2.31
CA LEU A 36 -6.79 -0.38 -3.67
C LEU A 36 -6.30 1.03 -3.97
N ALA A 37 -7.11 2.05 -3.67
CA ALA A 37 -6.76 3.45 -3.90
C ALA A 37 -5.52 3.87 -3.08
N LEU A 38 -5.43 3.48 -1.81
CA LEU A 38 -4.26 3.78 -0.99
C LEU A 38 -2.99 3.15 -1.56
N VAL A 39 -3.07 1.89 -1.98
CA VAL A 39 -1.93 1.22 -2.62
C VAL A 39 -1.57 1.92 -3.93
N ALA A 40 -2.54 2.18 -4.80
CA ALA A 40 -2.31 2.84 -6.09
C ALA A 40 -1.67 4.22 -5.94
N VAL A 41 -2.19 5.07 -5.04
CA VAL A 41 -1.60 6.39 -4.75
C VAL A 41 -0.17 6.25 -4.23
N GLY A 42 0.11 5.24 -3.40
CA GLY A 42 1.45 4.96 -2.93
C GLY A 42 2.39 4.44 -4.01
N VAL A 43 1.89 3.60 -4.93
CA VAL A 43 2.66 3.05 -6.05
C VAL A 43 3.01 4.19 -7.00
N HIS A 44 2.05 5.06 -7.31
CA HIS A 44 2.24 6.26 -8.11
C HIS A 44 3.34 7.15 -7.52
N ALA A 45 3.24 7.51 -6.24
CA ALA A 45 4.24 8.33 -5.56
C ALA A 45 5.65 7.70 -5.56
N ALA A 46 5.73 6.37 -5.48
CA ALA A 46 7.00 5.66 -5.58
C ALA A 46 7.53 5.56 -7.02
N ALA A 47 6.65 5.42 -8.01
CA ALA A 47 6.99 5.39 -9.42
C ALA A 47 7.57 6.73 -9.89
N ASP A 48 7.03 7.86 -9.42
CA ASP A 48 7.59 9.20 -9.69
C ASP A 48 9.05 9.29 -9.22
N THR A 49 9.35 8.85 -8.00
CA THR A 49 10.73 8.84 -7.48
C THR A 49 11.63 7.86 -8.25
N LEU A 50 11.06 6.79 -8.81
CA LEU A 50 11.79 5.83 -9.62
C LEU A 50 12.09 6.39 -11.01
N ASP A 51 11.17 7.13 -11.63
CA ASP A 51 11.36 7.81 -12.92
C ASP A 51 12.56 8.78 -12.84
N ASP A 52 12.62 9.63 -11.82
CA ASP A 52 13.73 10.55 -11.59
C ASP A 52 15.08 9.83 -11.46
N ARG A 53 15.10 8.68 -10.75
CA ARG A 53 16.29 7.86 -10.56
C ARG A 53 16.70 7.12 -11.84
N LEU A 54 15.73 6.64 -12.62
CA LEU A 54 15.96 6.00 -13.91
C LEU A 54 16.55 7.00 -14.89
N LEU A 55 15.99 8.20 -14.98
CA LEU A 55 16.51 9.27 -15.82
C LEU A 55 17.95 9.62 -15.44
N THR A 56 18.21 9.83 -14.14
CA THR A 56 19.57 10.10 -13.64
C THR A 56 20.54 8.95 -13.96
N GLY A 57 20.07 7.70 -13.89
CA GLY A 57 20.86 6.52 -14.25
C GLY A 57 21.20 6.47 -15.74
N VAL A 58 20.20 6.71 -16.60
CA VAL A 58 20.36 6.76 -18.05
C VAL A 58 21.32 7.89 -18.44
N ASP A 59 21.19 9.08 -17.86
CA ASP A 59 22.07 10.21 -18.16
C ASP A 59 23.52 9.97 -17.71
N ARG A 60 23.73 9.26 -16.60
CA ARG A 60 25.08 8.85 -16.18
C ARG A 60 25.70 7.79 -17.10
N LEU A 61 24.89 6.85 -17.58
CA LEU A 61 25.37 5.83 -18.53
C LEU A 61 25.70 6.46 -19.89
N ASP A 62 24.86 7.36 -20.37
CA ASP A 62 25.05 8.11 -21.61
C ASP A 62 26.30 8.99 -21.54
N SER A 63 26.45 9.80 -20.49
CA SER A 63 27.66 10.62 -20.31
C SER A 63 28.95 9.79 -20.16
N ALA A 64 28.90 8.61 -19.53
CA ALA A 64 30.05 7.70 -19.47
C ALA A 64 30.36 7.07 -20.83
N PHE A 65 29.33 6.73 -21.62
CA PHE A 65 29.48 6.22 -22.97
C PHE A 65 30.07 7.29 -23.89
N ASP A 66 29.53 8.51 -23.88
CA ASP A 66 30.04 9.64 -24.65
C ASP A 66 31.49 9.96 -24.27
N ALA A 67 31.83 9.91 -22.98
CA ALA A 67 33.20 10.11 -22.51
C ALA A 67 34.16 9.00 -22.96
N TRP A 68 33.67 7.77 -23.20
CA TRP A 68 34.49 6.65 -23.69
C TRP A 68 34.64 6.69 -25.21
N VAL A 69 33.53 6.86 -25.92
CA VAL A 69 33.43 6.89 -27.38
C VAL A 69 34.04 8.17 -27.95
N GLY A 70 33.91 9.29 -27.25
CA GLY A 70 34.49 10.58 -27.63
C GLY A 70 36.02 10.63 -27.56
N GLN A 71 36.67 9.60 -26.99
CA GLN A 71 38.14 9.50 -26.97
C GLN A 71 38.72 9.14 -28.35
N SER A 72 37.92 8.59 -29.26
CA SER A 72 38.36 8.20 -30.60
C SER A 72 37.61 8.98 -31.68
N SER A 73 38.36 9.61 -32.59
CA SER A 73 37.82 10.42 -33.69
C SER A 73 36.95 9.61 -34.66
N SER A 74 37.16 8.28 -34.74
CA SER A 74 36.38 7.38 -35.58
C SER A 74 34.99 7.06 -35.02
N THR A 75 34.79 7.23 -33.72
CA THR A 75 33.53 6.91 -33.03
C THR A 75 32.77 8.14 -32.57
N ALA A 76 33.32 9.36 -32.77
CA ALA A 76 32.68 10.62 -32.40
C ALA A 76 31.28 10.83 -33.02
N PHE A 77 30.94 10.17 -34.14
CA PHE A 77 29.60 10.22 -34.73
C PHE A 77 28.52 9.49 -33.91
N LEU A 78 28.91 8.65 -32.94
CA LEU A 78 28.02 7.91 -32.05
C LEU A 78 27.65 8.71 -30.79
N VAL A 79 28.36 9.82 -30.52
CA VAL A 79 28.04 10.74 -29.43
C VAL A 79 26.69 11.39 -29.73
N ASP A 80 25.81 11.46 -28.74
CA ASP A 80 24.47 12.06 -28.85
C ASP A 80 23.49 11.37 -29.82
N TRP A 81 23.74 10.08 -30.16
CA TRP A 81 22.86 9.32 -31.06
C TRP A 81 21.42 9.17 -30.53
N VAL A 82 21.24 9.19 -29.20
CA VAL A 82 19.93 9.15 -28.54
C VAL A 82 19.61 10.51 -27.93
N SER A 83 18.72 11.25 -28.59
CA SER A 83 18.29 12.56 -28.10
C SER A 83 17.72 12.49 -26.68
N LEU A 84 17.94 13.54 -25.89
CA LEU A 84 17.40 13.68 -24.54
C LEU A 84 15.88 13.47 -24.51
N GLU A 85 15.16 13.99 -25.51
CA GLU A 85 13.72 13.80 -25.64
C GLU A 85 13.32 12.32 -25.75
N THR A 86 14.07 11.54 -26.51
CA THR A 86 13.83 10.10 -26.67
C THR A 86 14.09 9.35 -25.37
N ARG A 87 15.18 9.71 -24.66
CA ARG A 87 15.51 9.14 -23.33
C ARG A 87 14.41 9.41 -22.30
N THR A 88 13.94 10.65 -22.22
CA THR A 88 12.86 11.04 -21.29
C THR A 88 11.55 10.33 -21.61
N ARG A 89 11.18 10.22 -22.90
CA ARG A 89 9.96 9.49 -23.30
C ARG A 89 10.07 8.00 -22.95
N LEU A 90 11.23 7.38 -23.16
CA LEU A 90 11.45 5.97 -22.84
C LEU A 90 11.43 5.73 -21.32
N ALA A 91 12.07 6.59 -20.53
CA ALA A 91 12.05 6.52 -19.06
C ALA A 91 10.62 6.57 -18.52
N ARG A 92 9.82 7.55 -18.96
CA ARG A 92 8.41 7.68 -18.56
C ARG A 92 7.55 6.49 -18.97
N ALA A 93 7.74 5.98 -20.19
CA ALA A 93 7.00 4.80 -20.65
C ALA A 93 7.35 3.54 -19.84
N LEU A 94 8.63 3.36 -19.50
CA LEU A 94 9.08 2.27 -18.63
C LEU A 94 8.54 2.43 -17.21
N ALA A 95 8.57 3.65 -16.66
CA ALA A 95 8.02 3.95 -15.33
C ALA A 95 6.52 3.64 -15.28
N LEU A 96 5.74 4.04 -16.30
CA LEU A 96 4.30 3.74 -16.40
C LEU A 96 4.02 2.23 -16.46
N VAL A 97 4.76 1.48 -17.28
CA VAL A 97 4.61 0.02 -17.36
C VAL A 97 4.95 -0.62 -16.00
N TRP A 98 5.98 -0.09 -15.32
CA TRP A 98 6.39 -0.56 -14.00
C TRP A 98 5.33 -0.27 -12.93
N GLU A 99 4.76 0.93 -12.94
CA GLU A 99 3.67 1.38 -12.08
C GLU A 99 2.46 0.44 -12.21
N LEU A 100 1.97 0.23 -13.44
CA LEU A 100 0.84 -0.65 -13.73
C LEU A 100 1.09 -2.09 -13.31
N ALA A 101 2.31 -2.60 -13.51
CA ALA A 101 2.70 -3.93 -13.07
C ALA A 101 2.70 -4.03 -11.53
N ALA A 102 3.21 -3.01 -10.83
CA ALA A 102 3.22 -2.97 -9.38
C ALA A 102 1.81 -2.87 -8.80
N ASP A 103 0.93 -2.05 -9.37
CA ASP A 103 -0.48 -1.96 -9.01
C ASP A 103 -1.17 -3.31 -9.13
N LEU A 104 -0.98 -4.00 -10.26
CA LEU A 104 -1.56 -5.33 -10.44
C LEU A 104 -1.04 -6.34 -9.40
N LEU A 105 0.23 -6.24 -9.00
CA LEU A 105 0.83 -7.18 -8.05
C LEU A 105 0.49 -6.88 -6.59
N LEU A 106 0.35 -5.60 -6.22
CA LEU A 106 0.17 -5.13 -4.84
C LEU A 106 -1.29 -4.81 -4.50
N ALA A 107 -2.05 -4.25 -5.43
CA ALA A 107 -3.42 -3.80 -5.21
C ALA A 107 -4.46 -4.89 -5.50
N LEU A 108 -4.21 -5.78 -6.46
CA LEU A 108 -5.14 -6.88 -6.79
C LEU A 108 -5.47 -7.78 -5.58
N PRO A 109 -4.53 -8.13 -4.67
CA PRO A 109 -4.87 -8.85 -3.44
C PRO A 109 -5.93 -8.15 -2.57
N ALA A 110 -6.04 -6.82 -2.65
CA ALA A 110 -7.04 -6.04 -1.92
C ALA A 110 -8.47 -6.22 -2.48
N LEU A 111 -8.64 -6.51 -3.78
CA LEU A 111 -9.95 -6.83 -4.36
C LEU A 111 -10.54 -8.13 -3.79
N GLY A 112 -9.68 -9.06 -3.37
CA GLY A 112 -10.10 -10.27 -2.68
C GLY A 112 -10.42 -10.06 -1.19
N TYR A 113 -10.34 -8.83 -0.68
CA TYR A 113 -10.63 -8.54 0.73
C TYR A 113 -12.08 -8.89 1.05
N ARG A 114 -12.26 -9.86 1.95
CA ARG A 114 -13.57 -10.20 2.51
C ARG A 114 -13.49 -9.98 4.01
N GLU A 115 -14.29 -9.05 4.50
CA GLU A 115 -14.44 -8.85 5.93
C GLU A 115 -15.27 -10.02 6.48
N VAL A 116 -14.67 -10.84 7.35
CA VAL A 116 -15.40 -11.91 8.02
C VAL A 116 -16.48 -11.24 8.86
N ALA A 117 -17.75 -11.43 8.48
CA ALA A 117 -18.88 -10.85 9.18
C ALA A 117 -18.79 -11.17 10.68
N ALA A 118 -19.11 -10.19 11.53
CA ALA A 118 -19.19 -10.41 12.97
C ALA A 118 -20.11 -11.61 13.24
N PRO A 119 -19.73 -12.56 14.12
CA PRO A 119 -20.53 -13.73 14.38
C PRO A 119 -21.94 -13.33 14.84
N ARG A 120 -22.97 -13.95 14.28
CA ARG A 120 -24.30 -13.89 14.89
C ARG A 120 -24.20 -14.42 16.32
N PRO A 121 -24.84 -13.80 17.33
CA PRO A 121 -24.65 -14.17 18.74
C PRO A 121 -24.93 -15.65 19.04
N ALA A 122 -25.79 -16.31 18.26
CA ALA A 122 -26.08 -17.74 18.38
C ALA A 122 -24.94 -18.68 17.90
N GLU A 123 -24.00 -18.21 17.07
CA GLU A 123 -22.88 -19.01 16.53
C GLU A 123 -21.52 -18.65 17.15
N ALA A 124 -21.47 -17.59 17.98
CA ALA A 124 -20.23 -17.06 18.57
C ALA A 124 -19.49 -18.11 19.42
N TRP A 125 -20.24 -18.88 20.22
CA TRP A 125 -19.69 -19.91 21.11
C TRP A 125 -19.08 -21.09 20.33
N ARG A 126 -19.69 -21.49 19.21
CA ARG A 126 -19.27 -22.67 18.43
C ARG A 126 -18.02 -22.43 17.58
N ARG A 127 -17.71 -21.16 17.25
CA ARG A 127 -16.49 -20.79 16.50
C ARG A 127 -15.31 -20.36 17.39
N LEU A 128 -15.55 -20.03 18.65
CA LEU A 128 -14.48 -19.72 19.62
C LEU A 128 -13.53 -20.91 19.82
N GLU A 129 -14.03 -22.15 19.77
CA GLU A 129 -13.21 -23.37 19.86
C GLU A 129 -12.43 -23.69 18.57
N VAL A 130 -12.99 -23.39 17.38
CA VAL A 130 -12.37 -23.77 16.09
C VAL A 130 -11.43 -22.69 15.53
N SER A 131 -11.61 -21.42 15.92
CA SER A 131 -10.89 -20.28 15.31
C SER A 131 -9.61 -19.86 16.07
N SER A 132 -9.31 -20.49 17.21
CA SER A 132 -8.28 -19.98 18.14
C SER A 132 -6.83 -20.22 17.67
N GLU A 133 -6.54 -21.31 16.93
CA GLU A 133 -5.15 -21.66 16.59
C GLU A 133 -4.74 -21.41 15.13
N ALA A 134 -5.66 -21.52 14.17
CA ALA A 134 -5.31 -21.54 12.74
C ALA A 134 -5.38 -20.17 12.01
N SER A 135 -6.13 -19.20 12.54
CA SER A 135 -6.42 -17.92 11.84
C SER A 135 -5.85 -16.67 12.52
N SER A 136 -5.05 -16.80 13.59
CA SER A 136 -4.44 -15.64 14.24
C SER A 136 -3.28 -15.08 13.40
N TRP A 137 -3.21 -13.76 13.23
CA TRP A 137 -2.11 -13.09 12.51
C TRP A 137 -0.73 -13.49 13.06
N LYS A 138 -0.65 -13.80 14.35
CA LYS A 138 0.56 -14.31 15.01
C LYS A 138 0.98 -15.66 14.45
N ALA A 139 0.03 -16.55 14.19
CA ALA A 139 0.31 -17.87 13.61
C ALA A 139 0.79 -17.74 12.16
N LEU A 140 0.21 -16.82 11.40
CA LEU A 140 0.63 -16.50 10.04
C LEU A 140 2.06 -15.92 10.03
N LEU A 141 2.34 -14.94 10.89
CA LEU A 141 3.68 -14.35 11.02
C LEU A 141 4.71 -15.42 11.42
N ARG A 142 4.39 -16.25 12.43
CA ARG A 142 5.24 -17.37 12.86
C ARG A 142 5.53 -18.35 11.73
N ARG A 143 4.55 -18.60 10.85
CA ARG A 143 4.71 -19.47 9.68
C ARG A 143 5.64 -18.86 8.64
N CYS A 144 5.48 -17.57 8.34
CA CYS A 144 6.36 -16.85 7.43
C CYS A 144 7.81 -16.76 7.96
N LEU A 145 7.98 -16.57 9.27
CA LEU A 145 9.29 -16.60 9.93
C LEU A 145 9.96 -17.99 9.83
N ARG A 146 9.19 -19.07 9.99
CA ARG A 146 9.72 -20.45 9.94
C ARG A 146 9.99 -20.96 8.54
N ARG A 147 9.31 -20.41 7.52
CA ARG A 147 9.44 -20.82 6.12
C ARG A 147 9.61 -19.57 5.24
N PRO A 148 10.76 -18.89 5.33
CA PRO A 148 11.00 -17.68 4.57
C PRO A 148 11.02 -17.99 3.07
N THR A 149 10.27 -17.22 2.30
CA THR A 149 10.36 -17.19 0.83
C THR A 149 10.40 -15.73 0.39
N PRO A 150 10.99 -15.43 -0.78
CA PRO A 150 11.04 -14.06 -1.30
C PRO A 150 9.65 -13.42 -1.36
N MET A 151 8.64 -14.17 -1.82
CA MET A 151 7.26 -13.70 -1.93
C MET A 151 6.62 -13.33 -0.58
N ARG A 152 6.91 -14.10 0.50
CA ARG A 152 6.37 -13.86 1.85
C ARG A 152 6.97 -12.64 2.54
N TRP A 153 8.12 -12.15 2.09
CA TRP A 153 8.80 -11.01 2.69
C TRP A 153 8.75 -9.77 1.82
N VAL A 154 9.15 -9.89 0.57
CA VAL A 154 9.30 -8.75 -0.34
C VAL A 154 7.94 -8.08 -0.59
N ARG A 155 6.88 -8.86 -0.86
CA ARG A 155 5.57 -8.26 -1.17
C ARG A 155 4.97 -7.50 0.01
N PRO A 156 4.88 -8.07 1.23
CA PRO A 156 4.33 -7.34 2.37
C PRO A 156 5.17 -6.13 2.78
N LEU A 157 6.50 -6.23 2.71
CA LEU A 157 7.39 -5.10 2.99
C LEU A 157 7.24 -3.99 1.95
N ALA A 158 7.19 -4.34 0.67
CA ALA A 158 6.95 -3.35 -0.37
C ALA A 158 5.55 -2.74 -0.28
N THR A 159 4.52 -3.54 0.05
CA THR A 159 3.18 -3.02 0.36
C THR A 159 3.23 -2.04 1.52
N ALA A 160 4.00 -2.34 2.58
CA ALA A 160 4.16 -1.44 3.71
C ALA A 160 4.81 -0.10 3.29
N GLY A 161 5.89 -0.15 2.51
CA GLY A 161 6.53 1.06 1.97
C GLY A 161 5.57 1.91 1.14
N VAL A 162 4.88 1.27 0.19
CA VAL A 162 3.87 1.90 -0.68
C VAL A 162 2.71 2.51 0.13
N VAL A 163 2.17 1.77 1.10
CA VAL A 163 1.10 2.25 1.98
C VAL A 163 1.53 3.49 2.74
N VAL A 164 2.76 3.51 3.28
CA VAL A 164 3.28 4.67 4.01
C VAL A 164 3.44 5.85 3.05
N ALA A 165 4.00 5.63 1.85
CA ALA A 165 4.09 6.66 0.83
C ALA A 165 2.71 7.25 0.47
N GLY A 166 1.72 6.39 0.22
CA GLY A 166 0.34 6.82 -0.06
C GLY A 166 -0.29 7.57 1.10
N ALA A 167 -0.07 7.11 2.34
CA ALA A 167 -0.56 7.81 3.54
C ALA A 167 0.11 9.17 3.74
N CYS A 168 1.40 9.30 3.40
CA CYS A 168 2.09 10.60 3.36
C CYS A 168 1.50 11.53 2.29
N THR A 169 1.17 11.03 1.11
CA THR A 169 0.50 11.82 0.06
C THR A 169 -0.86 12.34 0.54
N VAL A 170 -1.66 11.49 1.17
CA VAL A 170 -2.95 11.91 1.77
C VAL A 170 -2.72 12.96 2.87
N ALA A 171 -1.73 12.76 3.75
CA ALA A 171 -1.41 13.69 4.82
C ALA A 171 -0.97 15.06 4.27
N ARG A 172 -0.15 15.12 3.21
CA ARG A 172 0.22 16.37 2.55
C ARG A 172 -0.97 17.10 1.92
N LEU A 173 -1.87 16.34 1.29
CA LEU A 173 -3.10 16.90 0.74
C LEU A 173 -3.94 17.55 1.85
N VAL A 174 -4.12 16.86 2.98
CA VAL A 174 -4.84 17.38 4.15
C VAL A 174 -4.13 18.63 4.70
N GLN A 175 -2.81 18.60 4.87
CA GLN A 175 -2.05 19.75 5.34
C GLN A 175 -2.25 20.97 4.43
N GLY A 176 -2.06 20.81 3.12
CA GLY A 176 -2.16 21.90 2.15
C GLY A 176 -3.56 22.49 2.07
N THR A 177 -4.59 21.63 2.06
CA THR A 177 -5.99 22.05 2.00
C THR A 177 -6.42 22.80 3.26
N VAL A 178 -6.09 22.27 4.45
CA VAL A 178 -6.41 22.92 5.73
C VAL A 178 -5.69 24.25 5.85
N TYR A 179 -4.38 24.28 5.60
CA TYR A 179 -3.58 25.50 5.73
C TYR A 179 -4.13 26.62 4.83
N LEU A 180 -4.35 26.34 3.54
CA LEU A 180 -4.86 27.35 2.60
C LEU A 180 -6.27 27.83 2.95
N SER A 181 -7.12 26.94 3.47
CA SER A 181 -8.50 27.29 3.83
C SER A 181 -8.60 28.11 5.12
N TRP A 182 -7.71 27.84 6.08
CA TRP A 182 -7.79 28.42 7.43
C TRP A 182 -6.88 29.61 7.63
N ARG A 183 -5.81 29.75 6.82
CA ARG A 183 -4.89 30.89 6.86
C ARG A 183 -5.59 32.25 6.79
N PRO A 184 -6.61 32.47 5.93
CA PRO A 184 -7.31 33.76 5.89
C PRO A 184 -8.15 34.06 7.14
N LEU A 185 -8.56 33.02 7.88
CA LEU A 185 -9.50 33.13 9.00
C LEU A 185 -8.79 33.22 10.36
N PHE A 186 -7.72 32.44 10.55
CA PHE A 186 -7.07 32.24 11.84
C PHE A 186 -5.62 32.76 11.89
N GLY A 187 -5.13 33.30 10.77
CA GLY A 187 -3.73 33.72 10.62
C GLY A 187 -2.78 32.54 10.37
N ASP A 188 -1.50 32.88 10.15
CA ASP A 188 -0.51 31.93 9.63
C ASP A 188 -0.15 30.82 10.63
N THR A 189 0.13 31.19 11.88
CA THR A 189 0.60 30.25 12.92
C THR A 189 -0.46 29.23 13.32
N ALA A 190 -1.71 29.67 13.53
CA ALA A 190 -2.79 28.79 13.94
C ALA A 190 -3.20 27.83 12.81
N ALA A 191 -3.21 28.33 11.56
CA ALA A 191 -3.48 27.50 10.40
C ALA A 191 -2.40 26.45 10.17
N ASP A 192 -1.12 26.80 10.31
CA ASP A 192 0.00 25.87 10.15
C ASP A 192 -0.02 24.76 11.23
N LEU A 193 -0.15 25.12 12.50
CA LEU A 193 -0.25 24.15 13.60
C LEU A 193 -1.42 23.18 13.41
N SER A 194 -2.59 23.71 13.05
CA SER A 194 -3.78 22.90 12.81
C SER A 194 -3.63 21.97 11.61
N ALA A 195 -3.06 22.47 10.52
CA ALA A 195 -2.80 21.71 9.31
C ALA A 195 -1.82 20.55 9.57
N ARG A 196 -0.73 20.79 10.30
CA ARG A 196 0.24 19.76 10.69
C ARG A 196 -0.39 18.71 11.60
N GLY A 197 -1.14 19.14 12.62
CA GLY A 197 -1.84 18.23 13.52
C GLY A 197 -2.82 17.30 12.79
N LEU A 198 -3.62 17.86 11.88
CA LEU A 198 -4.53 17.08 11.04
C LEU A 198 -3.81 16.18 10.04
N ALA A 199 -2.67 16.60 9.50
CA ALA A 199 -1.84 15.77 8.62
C ALA A 199 -1.31 14.54 9.34
N VAL A 200 -0.78 14.71 10.57
CA VAL A 200 -0.34 13.58 11.41
C VAL A 200 -1.51 12.66 11.77
N ALA A 201 -2.66 13.23 12.12
CA ALA A 201 -3.87 12.45 12.39
C ALA A 201 -4.32 11.64 11.16
N ALA A 202 -4.28 12.23 9.96
CA ALA A 202 -4.60 11.56 8.71
C ALA A 202 -3.59 10.44 8.39
N LEU A 203 -2.29 10.70 8.53
CA LEU A 203 -1.23 9.72 8.34
C LEU A 203 -1.44 8.49 9.24
N CYS A 204 -1.62 8.71 10.54
CA CYS A 204 -1.87 7.65 11.52
C CYS A 204 -3.19 6.92 11.25
N GLY A 205 -4.26 7.68 11.00
CA GLY A 205 -5.59 7.15 10.73
C GLY A 205 -5.61 6.23 9.51
N VAL A 206 -5.05 6.68 8.38
CA VAL A 206 -4.96 5.90 7.13
C VAL A 206 -4.07 4.67 7.32
N SER A 207 -2.92 4.82 7.98
CA SER A 207 -1.98 3.72 8.20
C SER A 207 -2.59 2.60 9.06
N VAL A 208 -3.29 2.95 10.13
CA VAL A 208 -3.90 1.96 11.04
C VAL A 208 -5.18 1.35 10.45
N SER A 209 -6.05 2.16 9.84
CA SER A 209 -7.35 1.70 9.36
C SER A 209 -7.26 0.92 8.05
N LEU A 210 -6.41 1.36 7.11
CA LEU A 210 -6.28 0.77 5.78
C LEU A 210 -4.91 0.12 5.60
N GLY A 211 -3.84 0.81 5.97
CA GLY A 211 -2.48 0.38 5.68
C GLY A 211 -2.13 -1.00 6.23
N TRP A 212 -2.39 -1.22 7.53
CA TRP A 212 -2.16 -2.51 8.16
C TRP A 212 -2.96 -3.64 7.51
N ARG A 213 -4.21 -3.37 7.08
CA ARG A 213 -5.06 -4.33 6.37
C ARG A 213 -4.49 -4.70 5.00
N ALA A 214 -3.99 -3.73 4.25
CA ALA A 214 -3.37 -3.98 2.95
C ALA A 214 -2.12 -4.87 3.08
N VAL A 215 -1.27 -4.59 4.07
CA VAL A 215 -0.07 -5.40 4.36
C VAL A 215 -0.44 -6.82 4.76
N LEU A 216 -1.36 -6.99 5.71
CA LEU A 216 -1.82 -8.31 6.13
C LEU A 216 -2.45 -9.10 4.97
N ARG A 217 -3.22 -8.42 4.11
CA ARG A 217 -3.85 -9.06 2.96
C ARG A 217 -2.82 -9.55 1.94
N ASN A 218 -1.81 -8.74 1.65
CA ASN A 218 -0.70 -9.14 0.79
C ASN A 218 0.10 -10.31 1.38
N LEU A 219 0.30 -10.32 2.69
CA LEU A 219 0.97 -11.41 3.40
C LEU A 219 0.15 -12.71 3.35
N GLN A 220 -1.17 -12.65 3.57
CA GLN A 220 -2.09 -13.79 3.41
C GLN A 220 -2.09 -14.34 1.98
N HIS A 221 -2.14 -13.45 0.99
CA HIS A 221 -2.11 -13.84 -0.41
C HIS A 221 -0.79 -14.51 -0.78
N ALA A 222 0.35 -13.95 -0.33
CA ALA A 222 1.66 -14.53 -0.54
C ALA A 222 1.79 -15.91 0.13
N ASP A 223 1.29 -16.06 1.36
CA ASP A 223 1.31 -17.35 2.07
C ASP A 223 0.49 -18.42 1.34
N ALA A 224 -0.76 -18.09 0.97
CA ALA A 224 -1.63 -19.00 0.23
C ALA A 224 -1.03 -19.41 -1.12
N ALA A 225 -0.42 -18.46 -1.85
CA ALA A 225 0.22 -18.74 -3.12
C ALA A 225 1.46 -19.65 -2.99
N CYS A 226 2.23 -19.52 -1.91
CA CYS A 226 3.37 -20.38 -1.62
C CYS A 226 2.95 -21.79 -1.19
N GLU A 227 1.91 -21.93 -0.37
CA GLU A 227 1.42 -23.25 0.08
C GLU A 227 0.83 -24.08 -1.08
N ALA A 228 0.24 -23.43 -2.10
CA ALA A 228 -0.36 -24.12 -3.24
C ALA A 228 0.62 -24.90 -4.16
N VAL A 229 1.93 -24.61 -4.12
CA VAL A 229 2.94 -25.21 -5.03
C VAL A 229 4.01 -26.05 -4.31
N GLY A 230 3.93 -26.15 -2.98
CA GLY A 230 4.91 -26.88 -2.16
C GLY A 230 6.27 -26.16 -2.01
N PRO A 231 7.14 -26.64 -1.11
CA PRO A 231 8.28 -25.88 -0.59
C PRO A 231 9.38 -25.58 -1.63
N ARG A 232 9.65 -26.50 -2.57
CA ARG A 232 10.69 -26.31 -3.59
C ARG A 232 10.31 -25.26 -4.63
N ARG A 233 9.05 -25.28 -5.10
CA ARG A 233 8.55 -24.32 -6.09
C ARG A 233 8.12 -22.99 -5.47
N ALA A 234 7.89 -22.93 -4.15
CA ALA A 234 7.56 -21.70 -3.45
C ALA A 234 8.70 -20.65 -3.48
N TRP A 235 9.95 -21.09 -3.62
CA TRP A 235 11.11 -20.19 -3.75
C TRP A 235 11.18 -19.48 -5.09
N THR A 236 10.81 -20.18 -6.17
CA THR A 236 10.80 -19.62 -7.52
C THR A 236 9.49 -18.91 -7.84
N ARG A 237 8.40 -19.30 -7.16
CA ARG A 237 7.08 -18.71 -7.38
C ARG A 237 7.06 -17.27 -6.88
N GLY A 238 6.74 -16.36 -7.80
CA GLY A 238 6.63 -14.94 -7.50
C GLY A 238 7.97 -14.20 -7.49
N LEU A 239 9.11 -14.84 -7.81
CA LEU A 239 10.41 -14.15 -7.91
C LEU A 239 10.36 -12.95 -8.86
N VAL A 240 9.80 -13.13 -10.06
CA VAL A 240 9.64 -12.05 -11.04
C VAL A 240 8.83 -10.90 -10.44
N GLY A 241 7.71 -11.21 -9.79
CA GLY A 241 6.90 -10.20 -9.11
C GLY A 241 7.63 -9.52 -7.95
N CYS A 242 8.48 -10.25 -7.22
CA CYS A 242 9.33 -9.68 -6.17
C CYS A 242 10.40 -8.75 -6.74
N LEU A 243 11.03 -9.12 -7.86
CA LEU A 243 12.03 -8.29 -8.54
C LEU A 243 11.41 -7.00 -9.08
N LEU A 244 10.18 -7.05 -9.58
CA LEU A 244 9.45 -5.86 -10.01
C LEU A 244 9.08 -4.95 -8.83
N VAL A 245 8.63 -5.53 -7.72
CA VAL A 245 8.06 -4.76 -6.61
C VAL A 245 9.12 -4.28 -5.60
N ALA A 246 10.26 -4.96 -5.48
CA ALA A 246 11.30 -4.60 -4.51
C ALA A 246 11.91 -3.20 -4.72
N PRO A 247 12.30 -2.78 -5.95
CA PRO A 247 12.84 -1.44 -6.19
C PRO A 247 11.83 -0.36 -5.82
N LEU A 248 10.55 -0.60 -6.14
CA LEU A 248 9.46 0.33 -5.87
C LEU A 248 9.16 0.42 -4.37
N GLY A 249 9.13 -0.71 -3.66
CA GLY A 249 9.00 -0.72 -2.20
C GLY A 249 10.15 0.00 -1.50
N PHE A 250 11.37 -0.13 -2.02
CA PHE A 250 12.54 0.60 -1.53
C PHE A 250 12.43 2.11 -1.80
N ALA A 251 12.08 2.51 -3.03
CA ALA A 251 11.87 3.91 -3.38
C ALA A 251 10.75 4.55 -2.54
N ALA A 252 9.65 3.82 -2.33
CA ALA A 252 8.54 4.24 -1.49
C ALA A 252 8.97 4.52 -0.05
N ALA A 253 9.73 3.60 0.55
CA ALA A 253 10.18 3.71 1.93
C ALA A 253 11.27 4.79 2.13
N TRP A 254 12.12 5.00 1.13
CA TRP A 254 13.29 5.87 1.24
C TRP A 254 13.00 7.32 0.86
N ASP A 255 12.25 7.57 -0.22
CA ASP A 255 12.04 8.92 -0.76
C ASP A 255 10.59 9.39 -0.63
N ALA A 256 9.62 8.51 -0.94
CA ALA A 256 8.21 8.92 -1.02
C ALA A 256 7.53 9.05 0.36
N ALA A 257 8.17 8.55 1.42
CA ALA A 257 7.67 8.55 2.80
C ALA A 257 8.46 9.49 3.76
N PRO A 258 8.50 10.83 3.54
CA PRO A 258 9.14 11.74 4.46
C PRO A 258 8.24 12.01 5.66
N VAL A 259 7.97 10.98 6.47
CA VAL A 259 7.13 11.05 7.68
C VAL A 259 7.62 12.16 8.62
N LEU A 260 8.93 12.41 8.64
CA LEU A 260 9.53 13.45 9.47
C LEU A 260 9.24 14.87 8.99
N SER A 261 8.81 15.09 7.73
CA SER A 261 8.50 16.44 7.23
C SER A 261 7.28 17.05 7.90
N PHE A 262 6.40 16.23 8.49
CA PHE A 262 5.22 16.70 9.22
C PHE A 262 5.54 17.18 10.65
N LEU A 263 6.74 16.86 11.14
CA LEU A 263 7.20 17.17 12.50
C LEU A 263 8.19 18.34 12.54
N ARG A 264 8.56 18.89 11.38
CA ARG A 264 9.45 20.04 11.21
C ARG A 264 8.65 21.23 10.73
#